data_AF-A0AAJ6J6L5-F1
#
_entry.id   AF-A0AAJ6J6L5-F1
#
_cell.length_a   1.000
_cell.length_b   1.000
_cell.length_c   1.000
_cell.angle_alpha   90.00
_cell.angle_beta   90.00
_cell.angle_gamma   90.00
#
_symmetry.space_group_name_H-M   'P 1'
#
loop_
_entity.id
_entity.type
_entity.pdbx_description
1 polymer ?
#
loop_
_entity_poly.entity_id
_entity_poly.type
_entity_poly.pdbx_seq_one_letter_code
_entity_poly.pdbx_strand_id
1 'polypeptide(L)' 'MDWNRIEGNWKQFRGAAKEKWGKLTDNDLNTIEGHREQLEGKLQHRYGMAKDQIRKDIDDWLKSLH' A
#
# COMPACT_ATOMS: atom_id res chain seq x y z
N MET A 1 -1.30 6.34 12.14
CA MET A 1 0.06 6.04 11.61
C MET A 1 0.36 6.96 10.44
N ASP A 2 1.53 7.60 10.40
CA ASP A 2 1.94 8.46 9.27
C ASP A 2 2.60 7.66 8.15
N TRP A 3 2.38 8.09 6.90
CA TRP A 3 3.02 7.45 5.74
C TRP A 3 4.55 7.49 5.81
N ASN A 4 5.13 8.58 6.33
CA ASN A 4 6.59 8.69 6.52
C ASN A 4 7.16 7.52 7.35
N ARG A 5 6.40 7.03 8.33
CA ARG A 5 6.83 5.89 9.16
C ARG A 5 6.73 4.57 8.40
N ILE A 6 5.72 4.42 7.53
CA ILE A 6 5.58 3.29 6.62
C ILE A 6 6.71 3.26 5.61
N GLU A 7 7.02 4.40 4.99
CA GLU A 7 8.10 4.53 4.01
C GLU A 7 9.45 4.09 4.62
N GLY A 8 9.82 4.66 5.78
CA GLY A 8 11.06 4.31 6.46
C GLY A 8 11.14 2.86 6.95
N ASN A 9 10.00 2.20 7.18
CA ASN A 9 9.93 0.82 7.69
C ASN A 9 9.23 -0.13 6.70
N TRP A 10 9.24 0.18 5.41
CA TRP A 10 8.40 -0.52 4.42
C TRP A 10 8.61 -2.03 4.43
N LYS A 11 9.84 -2.50 4.69
CA LYS A 11 10.16 -3.93 4.82
C LYS A 11 9.36 -4.65 5.91
N GLN A 12 8.96 -3.95 6.98
CA GLN A 12 8.10 -4.50 8.03
C GLN A 12 6.62 -4.43 7.61
N PHE A 13 6.22 -3.33 6.97
CA PHE A 13 4.82 -3.08 6.59
C PHE A 13 4.36 -3.77 5.30
N ARG A 14 5.28 -4.19 4.41
CA ARG A 14 4.94 -4.91 3.17
C ARG A 14 4.16 -6.21 3.42
N GLY A 15 4.38 -6.87 4.57
CA GLY A 15 3.63 -8.07 4.94
C GLY A 15 2.16 -7.73 5.16
N ALA A 16 1.90 -6.75 6.02
CA ALA A 16 0.55 -6.24 6.27
C ALA A 16 -0.12 -5.67 4.99
N ALA A 17 0.66 -5.02 4.12
CA ALA A 17 0.17 -4.57 2.81
C ALA A 17 -0.22 -5.74 1.90
N LYS A 18 0.56 -6.82 1.89
CA LYS A 18 0.23 -8.06 1.16
C LYS A 18 -1.04 -8.72 1.68
N GLU A 19 -1.22 -8.72 3.00
CA GLU A 19 -2.43 -9.27 3.64
C GLU A 19 -3.66 -8.43 3.32
N LYS A 20 -3.56 -7.09 3.41
CA LYS A 20 -4.65 -6.17 3.04
C LYS A 20 -4.99 -6.28 1.55
N TRP A 21 -3.97 -6.29 0.69
CA TRP A 21 -4.13 -6.33 -0.75
C TRP A 21 -3.55 -7.63 -1.33
N GLY A 22 -4.28 -8.74 -1.16
CA GLY A 22 -3.85 -10.06 -1.61
C GLY A 22 -3.54 -10.21 -3.11
N LYS A 23 -3.92 -9.25 -3.96
CA LYS A 23 -3.52 -9.23 -5.39
C LYS A 23 -2.11 -8.64 -5.62
N LEU A 24 -1.55 -7.95 -4.63
CA LEU A 24 -0.17 -7.47 -4.69
C LEU A 24 0.77 -8.65 -4.48
N THR A 25 1.74 -8.79 -5.38
CA THR A 25 2.80 -9.79 -5.25
C THR A 25 3.98 -9.22 -4.47
N ASP A 26 4.87 -10.09 -3.99
CA ASP A 26 6.15 -9.68 -3.40
C ASP A 26 6.95 -8.77 -4.33
N ASN A 27 6.87 -9.00 -5.64
CA ASN A 27 7.52 -8.14 -6.63
C ASN A 27 6.90 -6.74 -6.72
N ASP A 28 5.56 -6.66 -6.66
CA ASP A 28 4.86 -5.36 -6.62
C ASP A 28 5.25 -4.59 -5.36
N LEU A 29 5.24 -5.26 -4.19
CA LEU A 29 5.62 -4.68 -2.91
C LEU A 29 7.09 -4.25 -2.87
N ASN A 30 7.98 -5.03 -3.50
CA ASN A 30 9.37 -4.63 -3.67
C ASN A 30 9.49 -3.40 -4.56
N THR A 31 8.69 -3.27 -5.63
CA THR A 31 8.72 -2.09 -6.51
C THR A 31 8.15 -0.85 -5.83
N ILE A 32 7.20 -1.03 -4.91
CA ILE A 32 6.58 0.08 -4.19
C ILE A 32 7.59 0.79 -3.29
N GLU A 33 8.53 0.07 -2.66
CA GLU A 33 9.57 0.59 -1.74
C GLU A 33 9.07 1.61 -0.69
N GLY A 34 7.79 1.54 -0.30
CA GLY A 34 7.20 2.48 0.65
C GLY A 34 6.76 3.80 0.02
N HIS A 35 6.83 3.96 -1.29
CA HIS A 35 6.29 5.11 -2.01
C HIS A 35 4.78 4.99 -2.20
N ARG A 36 4.04 5.97 -1.65
CA ARG A 36 2.58 5.97 -1.71
C ARG A 36 2.05 5.96 -3.14
N GLU A 37 2.64 6.76 -4.01
CA GLU A 37 2.20 6.88 -5.41
C GLU A 37 2.41 5.57 -6.18
N GLN A 38 3.47 4.83 -5.89
CA GLN A 38 3.71 3.51 -6.49
C GLN A 38 2.67 2.50 -6.00
N LEU A 39 2.34 2.52 -4.70
CA LEU A 39 1.26 1.70 -4.15
C LEU A 39 -0.08 2.04 -4.83
N GLU A 40 -0.40 3.34 -4.95
CA GLU A 40 -1.62 3.80 -5.62
C GLU A 40 -1.69 3.31 -7.07
N GLY A 41 -0.60 3.46 -7.84
CA GLY A 41 -0.53 3.01 -9.23
C GLY A 41 -0.68 1.49 -9.38
N LYS A 42 -0.03 0.71 -8.49
CA LYS A 42 -0.15 -0.75 -8.48
C LYS A 42 -1.56 -1.19 -8.12
N LEU A 43 -2.18 -0.58 -7.11
CA LEU A 43 -3.56 -0.88 -6.73
C LEU A 43 -4.53 -0.53 -7.87
N GLN A 44 -4.33 0.61 -8.54
CA GLN A 44 -5.12 0.98 -9.71
C GLN A 44 -5.01 -0.06 -10.82
N HIS A 45 -3.79 -0.50 -11.15
CA HIS A 45 -3.57 -1.49 -12.22
C HIS A 45 -4.09 -2.89 -11.85
N ARG A 46 -3.95 -3.31 -10.59
CA ARG A 46 -4.33 -4.66 -10.13
C ARG A 46 -5.82 -4.82 -9.84
N TYR A 47 -6.45 -3.76 -9.33
CA TYR A 47 -7.83 -3.80 -8.88
C TYR A 47 -8.78 -3.00 -9.80
N GLY A 48 -8.27 -2.16 -10.70
CA GLY A 48 -9.09 -1.34 -11.58
C GLY A 48 -9.87 -0.25 -10.85
N MET A 49 -9.44 0.12 -9.64
CA MET A 49 -10.15 1.07 -8.78
C MET A 49 -9.85 2.52 -9.14
N ALA A 50 -10.81 3.41 -8.90
CA ALA A 50 -10.58 4.85 -9.01
C ALA A 50 -9.57 5.34 -7.95
N LYS A 51 -8.78 6.36 -8.29
CA LYS A 51 -7.77 6.94 -7.39
C LYS A 51 -8.34 7.35 -6.03
N ASP A 52 -9.55 7.90 -5.99
CA ASP A 52 -10.18 8.33 -4.74
C ASP A 52 -10.47 7.14 -3.80
N GLN A 53 -10.94 6.03 -4.37
CA GLN A 53 -11.19 4.80 -3.64
C GLN A 53 -9.87 4.22 -3.09
N ILE A 54 -8.83 4.20 -3.92
CA ILE A 54 -7.51 3.70 -3.50
C ILE A 54 -6.94 4.54 -2.36
N ARG A 55 -7.06 5.87 -2.46
CA ARG A 55 -6.60 6.78 -1.40
C ARG A 55 -7.30 6.52 -0.08
N LYS A 56 -8.62 6.30 -0.11
CA LYS A 56 -9.40 5.90 1.07
C LYS A 56 -8.96 4.54 1.61
N ASP A 57 -8.71 3.57 0.74
CA ASP A 57 -8.27 2.22 1.13
C ASP A 57 -6.91 2.23 1.82
N ILE A 58 -5.98 3.02 1.30
CA ILE A 58 -4.66 3.24 1.92
C ILE A 58 -4.80 3.96 3.26
N ASP A 59 -5.64 4.99 3.34
CA ASP A 59 -5.87 5.73 4.59
C ASP A 59 -6.52 4.86 5.67
N ASP A 60 -7.49 4.02 5.30
CA ASP A 60 -8.10 3.01 6.17
C ASP A 60 -7.06 2.01 6.68
N TRP A 61 -6.20 1.52 5.78
CA TRP A 61 -5.10 0.64 6.16
C TRP A 61 -4.14 1.32 7.14
N LEU A 62 -3.75 2.57 6.90
CA LEU A 62 -2.90 3.34 7.84
C LEU A 62 -3.53 3.52 9.22
N LYS A 63 -4.85 3.67 9.29
CA LYS A 63 -5.60 3.74 10.55
C LYS A 63 -5.67 2.39 11.26
N SER A 64 -5.70 1.29 10.51
CA SER A 64 -5.69 -0.06 11.08
C SER A 64 -4.35 -0.44 11.72
N LEU A 65 -3.25 0.22 11.33
CA LEU A 65 -1.90 0.00 11.85
C LEU A 65 -1.60 0.83 13.12
N HIS A 66 -2.61 1.05 13.98
CA HIS A 66 -2.52 1.87 15.19
C HIS A 66 -1.45 1.34 16.17
#